data_AF-A0A837NI13-F1
#
_entry.id   AF-A0A837NI13-F1
#
_cell.length_a   1.000
_cell.length_b   1.000
_cell.length_c   1.000
_cell.angle_alpha   90.00
_cell.angle_beta   90.00
_cell.angle_gamma   90.00
#
_symmetry.space_group_name_H-M   'P 1'
#
loop_
_entity.id
_entity.type
_entity.pdbx_description
1 polymer ?
#
loop_
_entity_poly.entity_id
_entity_poly.type
_entity_poly.pdbx_seq_one_letter_code
_entity_poly.pdbx_strand_id
1 'polypeptide(L)'
;MVFNHVATNHDDHSKNFGFMLEDKQWRLSPAYDVAFSYKPGNPWVEQHWMSLNGKRSGHTRADFYALADVQLPKVERKEIDAIIDGVINAVSQWRELATEHEVPKTLADSIDSHLRLKDFA
;
A
#
# COMPACT_ATOMS: atom_id res chain seq x y z
N MET A 1 4.51 2.45 -0.31
CA MET A 1 4.54 0.98 -0.51
C MET A 1 3.63 0.27 0.49
N VAL A 2 3.90 0.29 1.81
CA VAL A 2 3.05 -0.41 2.81
C VAL A 2 1.56 -0.11 2.66
N PHE A 3 1.20 1.18 2.51
CA PHE A 3 -0.19 1.59 2.23
C PHE A 3 -0.79 0.86 1.03
N ASN A 4 -0.09 0.79 -0.11
CA ASN A 4 -0.59 0.13 -1.31
C ASN A 4 -0.86 -1.36 -1.08
N HIS A 5 -0.03 -2.04 -0.30
CA HIS A 5 -0.24 -3.45 0.03
C HIS A 5 -1.43 -3.65 0.99
N VAL A 6 -1.54 -2.83 2.05
CA VAL A 6 -2.62 -2.96 3.05
C VAL A 6 -3.97 -2.53 2.48
N ALA A 7 -4.00 -1.42 1.72
CA ALA A 7 -5.21 -0.84 1.13
C ALA A 7 -5.57 -1.40 -0.26
N THR A 8 -4.79 -2.36 -0.76
CA THR A 8 -5.04 -3.03 -2.05
C THR A 8 -5.07 -2.03 -3.22
N ASN A 9 -4.05 -1.18 -3.30
CA ASN A 9 -3.72 -0.40 -4.48
C ASN A 9 -2.65 -1.14 -5.29
N HIS A 10 -3.07 -1.91 -6.29
CA HIS A 10 -2.14 -2.63 -7.15
C HIS A 10 -1.60 -1.80 -8.32
N ASP A 11 -2.12 -0.59 -8.55
CA ASP A 11 -1.66 0.31 -9.63
C ASP A 11 -0.45 1.16 -9.18
N ASP A 12 0.49 0.50 -8.50
CA ASP A 12 1.67 1.10 -7.91
C ASP A 12 2.84 1.21 -8.90
N HIS A 13 2.55 1.44 -10.18
CA HIS A 13 3.56 1.48 -11.22
C HIS A 13 4.50 2.70 -11.11
N SER A 14 5.66 2.64 -11.75
CA SER A 14 6.71 3.67 -11.64
C SER A 14 6.25 5.10 -12.02
N LYS A 15 5.23 5.26 -12.86
CA LYS A 15 4.68 6.58 -13.23
C LYS A 15 3.84 7.24 -12.12
N ASN A 16 3.49 6.48 -11.07
CA ASN A 16 2.81 6.98 -9.87
C ASN A 16 3.78 7.44 -8.77
N PHE A 17 5.06 7.60 -9.12
CA PHE A 17 6.08 8.23 -8.28
C PHE A 17 6.67 9.43 -9.00
N GLY A 18 6.60 10.58 -8.33
CA GLY A 18 7.08 11.86 -8.84
C GLY A 18 8.16 12.45 -7.95
N PHE A 19 8.95 13.34 -8.55
CA PHE A 19 9.93 14.13 -7.83
C PHE A 19 9.69 15.60 -8.15
N MET A 20 9.84 16.46 -7.14
CA MET A 20 9.78 17.90 -7.29
C MET A 20 11.17 18.48 -7.08
N LEU A 21 11.52 19.48 -7.91
CA LEU A 21 12.75 20.23 -7.80
C LEU A 21 12.44 21.56 -7.12
N GLU A 22 12.93 21.73 -5.90
CA GLU A 22 12.78 22.96 -5.11
C GLU A 22 14.16 23.39 -4.63
N ASP A 23 14.51 24.66 -4.81
CA ASP A 23 15.82 25.22 -4.41
C ASP A 23 17.04 24.39 -4.90
N LYS A 24 16.95 23.87 -6.13
CA LYS A 24 17.96 22.98 -6.76
C LYS A 24 18.15 21.64 -6.03
N GLN A 25 17.23 21.27 -5.14
CA GLN A 25 17.20 19.98 -4.46
C GLN A 25 16.00 19.15 -4.94
N TRP A 26 16.26 17.89 -5.27
CA TRP A 26 15.20 16.95 -5.57
C TRP A 26 14.60 16.42 -4.28
N ARG A 27 13.28 16.38 -4.22
CA ARG A 27 12.54 15.66 -3.18
C ARG A 27 11.43 14.82 -3.80
N LEU A 28 11.01 13.79 -3.10
CA LEU A 28 9.82 13.03 -3.48
C LEU A 28 8.60 13.96 -3.47
N SER A 29 7.73 13.83 -4.48
CA SER A 29 6.43 14.51 -4.46
C SER A 29 5.55 13.96 -3.34
N PRO A 30 4.50 14.69 -2.91
CA PRO A 30 3.38 14.07 -2.22
C PRO A 30 2.85 12.87 -3.01
N ALA A 31 2.22 11.92 -2.31
CA ALA A 31 1.54 10.81 -2.96
C ALA A 31 0.38 11.35 -3.81
N TYR A 32 0.18 10.74 -4.98
CA TYR A 32 -0.90 11.03 -5.90
C TYR A 32 -1.40 9.73 -6.53
N ASP A 33 -2.54 9.79 -7.20
CA ASP A 33 -3.18 8.63 -7.83
C ASP A 33 -3.33 7.42 -6.87
N VAL A 34 -3.80 7.72 -5.66
CA VAL A 34 -4.03 6.73 -4.62
C VAL A 34 -5.48 6.29 -4.69
N ALA A 35 -5.71 5.08 -5.18
CA ALA A 35 -7.04 4.49 -5.34
C ALA A 35 -7.04 3.00 -5.00
N PHE A 36 -8.19 2.48 -4.60
CA PHE A 36 -8.41 1.03 -4.58
C PHE A 36 -8.34 0.50 -6.01
N SER A 37 -7.36 -0.36 -6.29
CA SER A 37 -7.11 -0.90 -7.62
C SER A 37 -6.98 -2.41 -7.50
N TYR A 38 -8.11 -3.09 -7.65
CA TYR A 38 -8.20 -4.54 -7.55
C TYR A 38 -9.40 -5.07 -8.35
N LYS A 39 -9.17 -6.12 -9.14
CA LYS A 39 -10.22 -6.82 -9.87
C LYS A 39 -9.91 -8.32 -9.92
N PRO A 40 -10.59 -9.16 -9.10
CA PRO A 40 -10.41 -10.61 -9.13
C PRO A 40 -10.56 -11.20 -10.53
N GLY A 41 -9.68 -12.14 -10.89
CA GLY A 41 -9.69 -12.83 -12.17
C GLY A 41 -9.13 -12.01 -13.33
N ASN A 42 -8.65 -10.78 -13.08
CA ASN A 42 -7.88 -10.02 -14.06
C ASN A 42 -6.39 -10.06 -13.69
N PRO A 43 -5.55 -10.82 -14.40
CA PRO A 43 -4.14 -11.00 -14.05
C PRO A 43 -3.34 -9.69 -14.09
N TRP A 44 -3.85 -8.64 -14.72
CA TRP A 44 -3.20 -7.33 -14.79
C TRP A 44 -3.56 -6.40 -13.62
N VAL A 45 -4.63 -6.70 -12.87
CA VAL A 45 -5.17 -5.81 -11.82
C VAL A 45 -5.28 -6.53 -10.47
N GLU A 46 -5.30 -7.85 -10.45
CA GLU A 46 -5.41 -8.63 -9.21
C GLU A 46 -4.09 -8.79 -8.45
N GLN A 47 -3.00 -8.21 -8.95
CA GLN A 47 -1.67 -8.27 -8.35
C GLN A 47 -0.93 -6.93 -8.53
N HIS A 48 0.02 -6.65 -7.64
CA HIS A 48 0.83 -5.44 -7.70
C HIS A 48 1.59 -5.29 -9.02
N TRP A 49 1.73 -4.06 -9.48
CA TRP A 49 2.53 -3.73 -10.65
C TRP A 49 4.03 -3.81 -10.37
N MET A 50 4.47 -3.33 -9.22
CA MET A 50 5.86 -3.52 -8.77
C MET A 50 5.99 -4.79 -7.93
N SER A 51 7.06 -5.55 -8.14
CA SER A 51 7.34 -6.71 -7.28
C SER A 51 8.02 -6.29 -5.99
N LEU A 52 7.71 -7.03 -4.92
CA LEU A 52 8.40 -6.95 -3.64
C LEU A 52 8.87 -8.36 -3.29
N ASN A 53 10.16 -8.51 -3.01
CA ASN A 53 10.79 -9.79 -2.69
C ASN A 53 10.48 -10.89 -3.75
N GLY A 54 10.50 -10.52 -5.04
CA GLY A 54 10.18 -11.41 -6.16
C GLY A 54 8.69 -11.76 -6.33
N LYS A 55 7.81 -11.25 -5.47
CA LYS A 55 6.37 -11.53 -5.47
C LYS A 55 5.56 -10.33 -5.96
N ARG A 56 4.40 -10.60 -6.57
CA ARG A 56 3.38 -9.60 -6.95
C ARG A 56 2.08 -9.71 -6.16
N SER A 57 1.92 -10.77 -5.36
CA SER A 57 0.79 -10.99 -4.46
C SER A 57 1.22 -11.90 -3.30
N GLY A 58 0.36 -12.03 -2.28
CA GLY A 58 0.63 -12.89 -1.13
C GLY A 58 1.81 -12.39 -0.27
N HIS A 59 1.95 -11.07 -0.15
CA HIS A 59 2.99 -10.45 0.66
C HIS A 59 2.65 -10.53 2.14
N THR A 60 3.68 -10.59 2.98
CA THR A 60 3.60 -10.56 4.44
C THR A 60 4.61 -9.57 5.00
N ARG A 61 4.63 -9.34 6.33
CA ARG A 61 5.67 -8.52 6.98
C ARG A 61 7.09 -8.95 6.61
N ALA A 62 7.31 -10.26 6.48
CA ALA A 62 8.62 -10.82 6.15
C ALA A 62 9.17 -10.32 4.80
N ASP A 63 8.30 -9.98 3.86
CA ASP A 63 8.73 -9.44 2.56
C ASP A 63 9.27 -8.01 2.68
N PHE A 64 8.77 -7.22 3.64
CA PHE A 64 9.32 -5.89 3.96
C PHE A 64 10.63 -5.99 4.73
N TYR A 65 10.76 -6.95 5.65
CA TYR A 65 12.04 -7.18 6.32
C TYR A 65 13.12 -7.59 5.33
N ALA A 66 12.81 -8.50 4.40
CA ALA A 66 13.75 -8.92 3.36
C ALA A 66 14.20 -7.75 2.48
N LEU A 67 13.31 -6.81 2.16
CA LEU A 67 13.69 -5.58 1.46
C LEU A 67 14.65 -4.74 2.30
N ALA A 68 14.34 -4.52 3.58
CA ALA A 68 15.15 -3.66 4.44
C ALA A 68 16.56 -4.24 4.68
N ASP A 69 16.65 -5.55 4.92
CA ASP A 69 17.90 -6.27 5.11
C ASP A 69 18.85 -6.11 3.90
N VAL A 70 18.32 -5.90 2.68
CA VAL A 70 19.11 -5.76 1.44
C VAL A 70 19.31 -4.31 1.00
N GLN A 71 18.28 -3.46 1.14
CA GLN A 71 18.24 -2.13 0.49
C GLN A 71 18.21 -0.96 1.48
N LEU A 72 17.87 -1.20 2.75
CA LEU A 72 17.67 -0.16 3.76
C LEU A 72 18.43 -0.50 5.06
N PRO A 73 19.77 -0.61 5.03
CA PRO A 73 20.57 -1.10 6.16
C PRO A 73 20.52 -0.23 7.43
N LYS A 74 19.92 0.97 7.35
CA LYS A 74 19.73 1.89 8.47
C LYS A 74 18.34 1.80 9.10
N VAL A 75 17.41 1.08 8.47
CA VAL A 75 16.03 0.95 8.95
C VAL A 75 15.95 -0.28 9.84
N GLU A 76 15.52 -0.08 11.08
CA GLU A 76 15.35 -1.17 12.03
C GLU A 76 13.99 -1.87 11.84
N ARG A 77 13.92 -3.17 12.17
CA ARG A 77 12.65 -3.92 12.08
C ARG A 77 11.52 -3.27 12.88
N LYS A 78 11.82 -2.69 14.04
CA LYS A 78 10.83 -1.97 14.87
C LYS A 78 10.21 -0.78 14.13
N GLU A 79 10.96 -0.10 13.27
CA GLU A 79 10.47 1.04 12.50
C GLU A 79 9.55 0.55 11.37
N ILE A 80 9.91 -0.56 10.73
CA ILE A 80 9.07 -1.23 9.74
C ILE A 80 7.75 -1.66 10.38
N ASP A 81 7.82 -2.30 11.55
CA ASP A 81 6.63 -2.72 12.30
C ASP A 81 5.76 -1.52 12.66
N ALA A 82 6.34 -0.45 13.20
CA ALA A 82 5.59 0.77 13.53
C ALA A 82 4.89 1.38 12.29
N ILE A 83 5.54 1.36 11.12
CA ILE A 83 4.92 1.83 9.87
C ILE A 83 3.77 0.91 9.44
N ILE A 84 3.97 -0.41 9.48
CA ILE A 84 2.96 -1.39 9.11
C ILE A 84 1.74 -1.28 10.04
N ASP A 85 1.97 -1.24 11.35
CA ASP A 85 0.92 -1.12 12.37
C ASP A 85 0.15 0.20 12.24
N GLY A 86 0.85 1.32 12.00
CA GLY A 86 0.23 2.61 11.77
C GLY A 86 -0.66 2.62 10.53
N VAL A 87 -0.22 1.98 9.44
CA VAL A 87 -1.02 1.84 8.22
C VAL A 87 -2.22 0.91 8.43
N ILE A 88 -2.05 -0.23 9.10
CA ILE A 88 -3.15 -1.14 9.44
C ILE A 88 -4.21 -0.40 10.26
N ASN A 89 -3.80 0.37 11.27
CA ASN A 89 -4.69 1.15 12.10
C ASN A 89 -5.45 2.23 11.30
N ALA A 90 -4.77 2.92 10.39
CA ALA A 90 -5.41 3.92 9.53
C ALA A 90 -6.41 3.27 8.56
N VAL A 91 -6.02 2.16 7.91
CA VAL A 91 -6.85 1.49 6.91
C VAL A 91 -8.02 0.73 7.55
N SER A 92 -7.89 0.25 8.79
CA SER A 92 -8.97 -0.43 9.50
C SER A 92 -10.17 0.48 9.82
N GLN A 93 -9.98 1.79 9.78
CA GLN A 93 -11.05 2.80 9.92
C GLN A 93 -11.88 2.96 8.64
N TRP A 94 -11.56 2.24 7.56
CA TRP A 94 -12.24 2.35 6.26
C TRP A 94 -13.76 2.36 6.37
N ARG A 95 -14.35 1.45 7.17
CA ARG A 95 -15.81 1.33 7.28
C ARG A 95 -16.47 2.59 7.85
N GLU A 96 -15.84 3.19 8.86
CA GLU A 96 -16.31 4.40 9.51
C GLU A 96 -16.21 5.59 8.55
N LEU A 97 -15.02 5.79 7.97
CA LEU A 97 -14.75 6.87 7.03
C LEU A 97 -15.59 6.77 5.75
N ALA A 98 -15.79 5.56 5.22
CA ALA A 98 -16.64 5.33 4.06
C ALA A 98 -18.10 5.70 4.34
N THR A 99 -18.56 5.50 5.56
CA THR A 99 -19.91 5.90 5.99
C THR A 99 -19.99 7.42 6.15
N GLU A 100 -19.01 8.02 6.83
CA GLU A 100 -18.92 9.48 7.04
C GLU A 100 -18.90 10.25 5.73
N HIS A 101 -18.17 9.75 4.73
CA HIS A 101 -18.01 10.39 3.43
C HIS A 101 -18.96 9.86 2.35
N GLU A 102 -20.02 9.16 2.75
CA GLU A 102 -21.13 8.73 1.87
C GLU A 102 -20.66 7.88 0.66
N VAL A 103 -19.63 7.05 0.84
CA VAL A 103 -19.17 6.11 -0.19
C VAL A 103 -20.31 5.12 -0.49
N PRO A 104 -20.65 4.86 -1.77
CA PRO A 104 -21.71 3.92 -2.11
C PRO A 104 -21.48 2.56 -1.44
N LYS A 105 -22.52 2.04 -0.76
CA LYS A 105 -22.44 0.82 0.06
C LYS A 105 -21.81 -0.36 -0.69
N THR A 106 -22.15 -0.57 -1.95
CA THR A 106 -21.61 -1.66 -2.77
C THR A 106 -20.10 -1.53 -2.98
N LEU A 107 -19.61 -0.30 -3.19
CA LEU A 107 -18.18 -0.02 -3.29
C LEU A 107 -17.49 -0.15 -1.93
N ALA A 108 -18.09 0.38 -0.87
CA ALA A 108 -17.56 0.27 0.49
C ALA A 108 -17.40 -1.19 0.93
N ASP A 109 -18.43 -2.02 0.72
CA ASP A 109 -18.42 -3.46 0.98
C ASP A 109 -17.34 -4.18 0.14
N SER A 110 -17.22 -3.82 -1.14
CA SER A 110 -16.22 -4.41 -2.03
C SER A 110 -14.80 -4.06 -1.62
N ILE A 111 -14.53 -2.82 -1.21
CA ILE A 111 -13.18 -2.43 -0.75
C ILE A 111 -12.87 -3.14 0.55
N ASP A 112 -13.80 -3.10 1.51
CA ASP A 112 -13.65 -3.69 2.85
C ASP A 112 -13.28 -5.17 2.79
N SER A 113 -13.95 -5.95 1.93
CA SER A 113 -13.69 -7.39 1.77
C SER A 113 -12.33 -7.73 1.16
N HIS A 114 -11.61 -6.73 0.61
CA HIS A 114 -10.36 -6.93 -0.10
C HIS A 114 -9.17 -6.19 0.53
N LEU A 115 -9.34 -5.48 1.64
CA LEU A 115 -8.24 -4.92 2.41
C LEU A 115 -7.36 -6.04 2.99
N ARG A 116 -6.04 -5.88 2.97
CA ARG A 116 -5.06 -6.90 3.40
C ARG A 116 -4.65 -6.76 4.87
N LEU A 117 -5.57 -6.32 5.72
CA LEU A 117 -5.29 -6.04 7.15
C LEU A 117 -4.67 -7.24 7.89
N LYS A 118 -5.11 -8.45 7.58
CA LYS A 118 -4.68 -9.68 8.28
C LYS A 118 -3.38 -10.27 7.74
N ASP A 119 -3.01 -9.95 6.51
CA ASP A 119 -1.81 -10.50 5.85
C ASP A 119 -0.51 -9.93 6.48
N PHE A 120 -0.65 -8.80 7.18
CA PHE A 120 0.40 -8.08 7.86
C PHE A 120 0.15 -7.96 9.38
N ALA A 121 -0.80 -8.70 9.95
CA ALA A 121 -1.01 -8.74 11.39
C ALA A 121 0.10 -9.50 12.12
#